data_AF-A0A8T6DKT5-F1
#
_entry.id   AF-A0A8T6DKT5-F1
#
_cell.length_a   1.000
_cell.length_b   1.000
_cell.length_c   1.000
_cell.angle_alpha   90.00
_cell.angle_beta   90.00
_cell.angle_gamma   90.00
#
_symmetry.space_group_name_H-M   'P 1'
#
loop_
_entity.id
_entity.type
_entity.pdbx_description
1 polymer ?
#
loop_
_entity_poly.entity_id
_entity_poly.type
_entity_poly.pdbx_seq_one_letter_code
_entity_poly.pdbx_strand_id
1 'polypeptide(L)'
;MGWSIHHPVGLIHYTPAACYAGYTLFSTTHGGKNTYLIDMEGNLVHRWQLDEGIAYAYLLDNGNLLCRVARPQDAGGVETLGASSAAIVELDWDSNVVWAYRDPMLHHDFERMPNGNTLLLLWEAIPKELEAQVKGGFDVDFAPGMLGDVVREVTPDGETVSEWRSWEYLDVNEDIIGPLSPRREWTHANCVNLTPDGDMLVSFRLTSTVGIVDRASGEYKWKWGPGEIYHQHHPTWVDGGRVLLFDNGAQRPGVNYSRVIEVDPARNDIYGENRGAPAISFYSYNISGAERLPNGNTLICEGAPGRLFEVTQRGEIVWEYINPYFVYGRMTGGDGMEN
;
A
#
# COMPACT_ATOMS: atom_id res chain seq x y z
N MET A 1 2.84 17.07 3.51
CA MET A 1 3.34 18.07 2.55
C MET A 1 2.41 18.01 1.36
N GLY A 2 1.73 19.10 1.03
CA GLY A 2 0.94 19.21 -0.19
C GLY A 2 1.61 20.20 -1.13
N TRP A 3 1.35 20.06 -2.43
CA TRP A 3 1.73 21.08 -3.38
C TRP A 3 1.01 22.40 -3.04
N SER A 4 1.63 23.53 -3.40
CA SER A 4 0.97 24.84 -3.32
C SER A 4 -0.37 24.77 -4.04
N ILE A 5 -1.41 25.45 -3.55
CA ILE A 5 -2.70 25.56 -4.25
C ILE A 5 -2.57 26.24 -5.63
N HIS A 6 -1.43 26.88 -5.88
CA HIS A 6 -1.08 27.49 -7.17
C HIS A 6 -0.16 26.60 -8.02
N HIS A 7 0.21 25.43 -7.53
CA HIS A 7 1.01 24.48 -8.30
C HIS A 7 0.15 23.90 -9.43
N PRO A 8 0.66 23.79 -10.66
CA PRO A 8 -0.04 23.09 -11.73
C PRO A 8 -0.40 21.66 -11.31
N VAL A 9 -1.57 21.21 -11.77
CA VAL A 9 -2.11 19.85 -11.59
C VAL A 9 -2.40 19.26 -12.96
N GLY A 10 -2.63 17.95 -13.01
CA GLY A 10 -2.74 17.20 -14.26
C GLY A 10 -1.37 16.80 -14.80
N LEU A 11 -1.27 16.67 -16.12
CA LEU A 11 -0.01 16.30 -16.79
C LEU A 11 1.02 17.45 -16.67
N ILE A 12 2.18 17.12 -16.11
CA ILE A 12 3.29 18.06 -15.90
C ILE A 12 4.40 17.83 -16.93
N HIS A 13 4.71 16.57 -17.23
CA HIS A 13 5.76 16.20 -18.16
C HIS A 13 5.38 14.92 -18.91
N TYR A 14 5.73 14.83 -20.20
CA TYR A 14 5.54 13.64 -21.02
C TYR A 14 6.55 13.60 -22.16
N THR A 15 7.34 12.53 -22.22
CA THR A 15 8.30 12.24 -23.29
C THR A 15 7.89 10.92 -23.97
N PRO A 16 7.04 10.94 -25.02
CA PRO A 16 6.40 9.74 -25.56
C PRO A 16 7.36 8.62 -25.96
N ALA A 17 8.52 8.95 -26.53
CA ALA A 17 9.49 7.95 -26.98
C ALA A 17 10.21 7.22 -25.85
N ALA A 18 10.14 7.74 -24.61
CA ALA A 18 10.83 7.20 -23.45
C ALA A 18 9.89 6.62 -22.39
N CYS A 19 8.58 6.84 -22.52
CA CYS A 19 7.56 6.33 -21.60
C CYS A 19 7.05 4.97 -22.04
N TYR A 20 6.46 4.23 -21.11
CA TYR A 20 5.63 3.09 -21.44
C TYR A 20 4.22 3.58 -21.79
N ALA A 21 3.73 3.25 -22.99
CA ALA A 21 2.39 3.63 -23.41
C ALA A 21 1.33 2.79 -22.69
N GLY A 22 0.28 3.42 -22.18
CA GLY A 22 -0.82 2.73 -21.51
C GLY A 22 -1.81 3.69 -20.86
N TYR A 23 -2.46 3.21 -19.80
CA TYR A 23 -3.35 4.00 -18.96
C TYR A 23 -2.89 3.93 -17.52
N THR A 24 -3.11 4.99 -16.76
CA THR A 24 -2.78 5.04 -15.33
C THR A 24 -4.06 5.09 -14.51
N LEU A 25 -4.22 4.11 -13.62
CA LEU A 25 -5.32 4.04 -12.65
C LEU A 25 -4.86 4.69 -11.33
N PHE A 26 -5.70 5.54 -10.73
CA PHE A 26 -5.42 6.05 -9.38
C PHE A 26 -6.69 6.37 -8.59
N SER A 27 -6.56 6.31 -7.26
CA SER A 27 -7.63 6.61 -6.31
C SER A 27 -7.15 7.57 -5.23
N THR A 28 -8.07 8.30 -4.60
CA THR A 28 -7.74 9.16 -3.45
C THR A 28 -7.96 8.41 -2.14
N THR A 29 -6.89 8.19 -1.37
CA THR A 29 -6.89 7.25 -0.23
C THR A 29 -7.78 7.66 0.95
N HIS A 30 -8.41 8.83 0.93
CA HIS A 30 -9.31 9.33 1.98
C HIS A 30 -10.38 10.25 1.40
N GLY A 31 -11.66 9.84 1.45
CA GLY A 31 -12.81 10.74 1.23
C GLY A 31 -13.28 10.92 -0.22
N GLY A 32 -12.80 10.10 -1.15
CA GLY A 32 -13.31 10.03 -2.52
C GLY A 32 -14.36 8.93 -2.72
N LYS A 33 -15.22 9.12 -3.72
CA LYS A 33 -16.15 8.10 -4.22
C LYS A 33 -15.69 7.47 -5.53
N ASN A 34 -14.50 7.85 -6.03
CA ASN A 34 -14.11 7.57 -7.40
C ASN A 34 -12.70 6.99 -7.49
N THR A 35 -12.53 6.14 -8.49
CA THR A 35 -11.24 5.77 -9.07
C THR A 35 -11.19 6.27 -10.50
N TYR A 36 -10.05 6.81 -10.92
CA TYR A 36 -9.87 7.45 -12.22
C TYR A 36 -8.90 6.64 -13.07
N LEU A 37 -9.22 6.53 -14.36
CA LEU A 37 -8.32 6.00 -15.39
C LEU A 37 -7.99 7.14 -16.34
N ILE A 38 -6.71 7.42 -16.53
CA ILE A 38 -6.23 8.47 -17.44
C ILE A 38 -5.36 7.89 -18.55
N ASP A 39 -5.35 8.55 -19.71
CA ASP A 39 -4.37 8.30 -20.77
C ASP A 39 -3.02 8.98 -20.48
N MET A 40 -2.05 8.79 -21.37
CA MET A 40 -0.70 9.34 -21.21
C MET A 40 -0.67 10.87 -21.30
N GLU A 41 -1.64 11.47 -21.99
CA GLU A 41 -1.87 12.91 -22.06
C GLU A 41 -2.59 13.47 -20.80
N GLY A 42 -2.94 12.61 -19.85
CA GLY A 42 -3.59 12.97 -18.59
C GLY A 42 -5.09 13.26 -18.74
N ASN A 43 -5.71 12.91 -19.85
CA ASN A 43 -7.15 13.02 -20.04
C ASN A 43 -7.87 11.90 -19.29
N LEU A 44 -9.02 12.21 -18.70
CA LEU A 44 -9.88 11.22 -18.08
C LEU A 44 -10.51 10.32 -19.16
N VAL A 45 -10.23 9.02 -19.08
CA VAL A 45 -10.75 8.00 -19.99
C VAL A 45 -11.96 7.32 -19.38
N HIS A 46 -11.88 7.01 -18.08
CA HIS A 46 -12.95 6.33 -17.37
C HIS A 46 -12.93 6.69 -15.87
N ARG A 47 -14.09 6.53 -15.22
CA ARG A 47 -14.26 6.77 -13.78
C ARG A 47 -15.24 5.75 -13.21
N TRP A 48 -14.76 4.93 -12.28
CA TRP A 48 -15.63 4.15 -11.41
C TRP A 48 -16.13 5.00 -10.26
N GLN A 49 -17.37 4.76 -9.83
CA GLN A 49 -17.98 5.47 -8.70
C GLN A 49 -18.69 4.51 -7.76
N LEU A 50 -18.43 4.65 -6.46
CA LEU A 50 -19.10 3.90 -5.41
C LEU A 50 -19.47 4.81 -4.23
N ASP A 51 -20.74 4.78 -3.82
CA ASP A 51 -21.25 5.63 -2.74
C ASP A 51 -20.64 5.29 -1.37
N GLU A 52 -20.23 4.03 -1.17
CA GLU A 52 -19.49 3.57 0.01
C GLU A 52 -18.06 4.12 0.06
N GLY A 53 -17.62 4.85 -0.96
CA GLY A 53 -16.27 5.39 -1.09
C GLY A 53 -15.31 4.42 -1.77
N ILE A 54 -14.22 4.96 -2.34
CA ILE A 54 -13.11 4.17 -2.90
C ILE A 54 -11.79 4.76 -2.42
N ALA A 55 -10.92 3.94 -1.82
CA ALA A 55 -9.64 4.40 -1.25
C ALA A 55 -8.39 3.83 -1.94
N TYR A 56 -8.41 2.55 -2.33
CA TYR A 56 -7.33 1.86 -3.01
C TYR A 56 -7.94 0.80 -3.92
N ALA A 57 -7.42 0.67 -5.14
CA ALA A 57 -8.00 -0.19 -6.15
C ALA A 57 -6.96 -0.59 -7.20
N TYR A 58 -7.19 -1.73 -7.84
CA TYR A 58 -6.50 -2.13 -9.07
C TYR A 58 -7.49 -2.82 -10.02
N LEU A 59 -7.08 -2.93 -11.29
CA LEU A 59 -7.85 -3.63 -12.31
C LEU A 59 -7.51 -5.12 -12.29
N LEU A 60 -8.54 -5.93 -12.42
CA LEU A 60 -8.43 -7.35 -12.67
C LEU A 60 -8.29 -7.61 -14.18
N ASP A 61 -7.80 -8.80 -14.55
CA ASP A 61 -7.61 -9.21 -15.96
C ASP A 61 -8.91 -9.16 -16.80
N ASN A 62 -10.07 -9.28 -16.15
CA ASN A 62 -11.38 -9.17 -16.79
C ASN A 62 -11.85 -7.72 -17.04
N GLY A 63 -11.07 -6.72 -16.60
CA GLY A 63 -11.38 -5.30 -16.70
C GLY A 63 -12.23 -4.74 -15.55
N ASN A 64 -12.59 -5.55 -14.56
CA ASN A 64 -13.28 -5.10 -13.36
C ASN A 64 -12.33 -4.38 -12.41
N LEU A 65 -12.86 -3.46 -11.63
CA LEU A 65 -12.14 -2.77 -10.56
C LEU A 65 -12.34 -3.51 -9.25
N LEU A 66 -11.27 -3.95 -8.60
CA LEU A 66 -11.32 -4.46 -7.23
C LEU A 66 -10.80 -3.37 -6.28
N CYS A 67 -11.58 -3.01 -5.26
CA CYS A 67 -11.28 -1.85 -4.44
C CYS A 67 -11.66 -1.98 -2.95
N ARG A 68 -10.91 -1.28 -2.09
CA ARG A 68 -11.30 -0.97 -0.71
C ARG A 68 -12.30 0.17 -0.67
N VAL A 69 -13.31 0.02 0.17
CA VAL A 69 -14.28 1.08 0.46
C VAL A 69 -13.87 1.93 1.67
N ALA A 70 -14.68 2.94 2.01
CA ALA A 70 -14.44 3.76 3.19
C ALA A 70 -14.41 2.93 4.49
N ARG A 71 -13.81 3.52 5.53
CA ARG A 71 -13.76 2.95 6.87
C ARG A 71 -15.18 2.65 7.41
N PRO A 72 -15.33 1.63 8.27
CA PRO A 72 -16.59 1.40 8.99
C PRO A 72 -16.90 2.58 9.92
N GLN A 73 -18.17 2.74 10.29
CA GLN A 73 -18.60 3.80 11.22
C GLN A 73 -18.33 3.44 12.68
N ASP A 74 -18.41 2.15 13.00
CA ASP A 74 -18.18 1.60 14.34
C ASP A 74 -17.48 0.24 14.20
N ALA A 75 -16.23 0.19 14.65
CA ALA A 75 -15.41 -1.02 14.66
C ALA A 75 -14.57 -1.08 15.94
N GLY A 76 -15.12 -0.61 17.07
CA GLY A 76 -14.47 -0.73 18.38
C GLY A 76 -13.17 0.07 18.52
N GLY A 77 -12.94 1.09 17.68
CA GLY A 77 -11.73 1.91 17.65
C GLY A 77 -10.85 1.65 16.42
N VAL A 78 -11.04 0.52 15.74
CA VAL A 78 -10.29 0.15 14.52
C VAL A 78 -10.58 1.12 13.38
N GLU A 79 -11.78 1.73 13.34
CA GLU A 79 -12.16 2.76 12.36
C GLU A 79 -11.29 4.04 12.46
N THR A 80 -10.55 4.22 13.55
CA THR A 80 -9.62 5.33 13.74
C THR A 80 -8.23 5.07 13.15
N LEU A 81 -7.93 3.83 12.77
CA LEU A 81 -6.63 3.43 12.24
C LEU A 81 -6.48 3.79 10.76
N GLY A 82 -5.23 3.96 10.34
CA GLY A 82 -4.90 4.25 8.95
C GLY A 82 -5.32 3.10 8.04
N ALA A 83 -5.93 3.43 6.90
CA ALA A 83 -6.36 2.48 5.88
C ALA A 83 -7.39 1.42 6.31
N SER A 84 -8.08 1.61 7.44
CA SER A 84 -9.28 0.83 7.79
C SER A 84 -10.33 0.88 6.67
N SER A 85 -10.98 -0.24 6.39
CA SER A 85 -11.99 -0.40 5.35
C SER A 85 -13.12 -1.29 5.82
N ALA A 86 -14.35 -1.00 5.42
CA ALA A 86 -15.51 -1.81 5.79
C ALA A 86 -15.70 -3.03 4.87
N ALA A 87 -15.12 -3.00 3.67
CA ALA A 87 -15.33 -4.01 2.63
C ALA A 87 -14.29 -3.94 1.52
N ILE A 88 -14.11 -5.07 0.83
CA ILE A 88 -13.56 -5.13 -0.52
C ILE A 88 -14.73 -5.33 -1.49
N VAL A 89 -14.75 -4.57 -2.57
CA VAL A 89 -15.82 -4.58 -3.57
C VAL A 89 -15.22 -4.72 -4.96
N GLU A 90 -15.83 -5.57 -5.79
CA GLU A 90 -15.54 -5.67 -7.22
C GLU A 90 -16.64 -4.95 -8.00
N LEU A 91 -16.24 -4.02 -8.85
CA LEU A 91 -17.10 -3.25 -9.73
C LEU A 91 -16.84 -3.65 -11.18
N ASP A 92 -17.91 -3.83 -11.96
CA ASP A 92 -17.78 -3.90 -13.42
C ASP A 92 -17.46 -2.52 -14.03
N TRP A 93 -17.30 -2.48 -15.34
CA TRP A 93 -17.02 -1.24 -16.09
C TRP A 93 -18.06 -0.13 -15.87
N ASP A 94 -19.31 -0.48 -15.59
CA ASP A 94 -20.40 0.48 -15.40
C ASP A 94 -20.61 0.84 -13.91
N SER A 95 -19.66 0.47 -13.04
CA SER A 95 -19.72 0.65 -11.58
C SER A 95 -20.81 -0.17 -10.88
N ASN A 96 -21.31 -1.25 -11.49
CA ASN A 96 -22.19 -2.17 -10.78
C ASN A 96 -21.35 -3.08 -9.88
N VAL A 97 -21.82 -3.28 -8.65
CA VAL A 97 -21.21 -4.25 -7.72
C VAL A 97 -21.48 -5.66 -8.22
N VAL A 98 -20.43 -6.38 -8.60
CA VAL A 98 -20.51 -7.79 -9.04
C VAL A 98 -20.03 -8.77 -7.98
N TRP A 99 -19.26 -8.29 -7.00
CA TRP A 99 -18.83 -9.07 -5.84
C TRP A 99 -18.52 -8.14 -4.66
N ALA A 100 -18.69 -8.61 -3.43
CA ALA A 100 -18.27 -7.88 -2.23
C ALA A 100 -17.97 -8.84 -1.08
N TYR A 101 -16.93 -8.52 -0.31
CA TYR A 101 -16.63 -9.14 0.97
C TYR A 101 -16.59 -8.06 2.05
N ARG A 102 -17.37 -8.24 3.13
CA ARG A 102 -17.60 -7.23 4.16
C ARG A 102 -17.10 -7.72 5.50
N ASP A 103 -16.09 -7.04 6.04
CA ASP A 103 -15.51 -7.30 7.34
C ASP A 103 -14.89 -5.99 7.85
N PRO A 104 -15.33 -5.46 9.01
CA PRO A 104 -14.84 -4.18 9.52
C PRO A 104 -13.36 -4.21 9.92
N MET A 105 -12.73 -5.38 9.98
CA MET A 105 -11.32 -5.53 10.32
C MET A 105 -10.39 -5.43 9.10
N LEU A 106 -10.92 -5.27 7.88
CA LEU A 106 -10.12 -5.10 6.67
C LEU A 106 -9.25 -3.85 6.74
N HIS A 107 -8.01 -3.97 6.26
CA HIS A 107 -7.13 -2.82 6.11
C HIS A 107 -6.17 -2.96 4.94
N HIS A 108 -5.65 -1.81 4.51
CA HIS A 108 -4.51 -1.65 3.60
C HIS A 108 -4.58 -2.35 2.23
N ASP A 109 -4.54 -3.67 2.16
CA ASP A 109 -4.27 -4.41 0.93
C ASP A 109 -5.04 -5.72 0.78
N PHE A 110 -5.12 -6.21 -0.45
CA PHE A 110 -5.83 -7.43 -0.85
C PHE A 110 -5.31 -7.90 -2.22
N GLU A 111 -5.33 -9.21 -2.48
CA GLU A 111 -4.84 -9.78 -3.74
C GLU A 111 -5.83 -10.82 -4.31
N ARG A 112 -6.33 -10.61 -5.53
CA ARG A 112 -7.13 -11.61 -6.24
C ARG A 112 -6.19 -12.66 -6.85
N MET A 113 -6.35 -13.89 -6.43
CA MET A 113 -5.53 -15.01 -6.88
C MET A 113 -6.00 -15.59 -8.23
N PRO A 114 -5.12 -16.27 -8.98
CA PRO A 114 -5.48 -16.93 -10.25
C PRO A 114 -6.57 -18.01 -10.13
N ASN A 115 -6.74 -18.60 -8.95
CA ASN A 115 -7.81 -19.59 -8.69
C ASN A 115 -9.18 -18.93 -8.39
N GLY A 116 -9.26 -17.60 -8.39
CA GLY A 116 -10.45 -16.83 -8.07
C GLY A 116 -10.61 -16.48 -6.59
N ASN A 117 -9.82 -17.06 -5.69
CA ASN A 117 -9.84 -16.69 -4.27
C ASN A 117 -9.24 -15.28 -4.07
N THR A 118 -9.48 -14.69 -2.90
CA THR A 118 -8.92 -13.39 -2.53
C THR A 118 -8.15 -13.51 -1.24
N LEU A 119 -6.90 -13.04 -1.23
CA LEU A 119 -6.15 -12.76 -0.03
C LEU A 119 -6.57 -11.40 0.51
N LEU A 120 -6.87 -11.35 1.80
CA LEU A 120 -7.36 -10.17 2.50
C LEU A 120 -6.46 -9.92 3.69
N LEU A 121 -6.12 -8.66 3.91
CA LEU A 121 -5.38 -8.24 5.09
C LEU A 121 -6.36 -7.69 6.15
N LEU A 122 -6.32 -8.29 7.35
CA LEU A 122 -7.21 -7.96 8.46
C LEU A 122 -6.45 -7.77 9.75
N TRP A 123 -7.02 -6.96 10.64
CA TRP A 123 -6.56 -6.88 12.01
C TRP A 123 -7.23 -7.93 12.91
N GLU A 124 -6.48 -8.44 13.87
CA GLU A 124 -6.99 -9.23 14.98
C GLU A 124 -6.20 -8.87 16.24
N ALA A 125 -6.84 -8.84 17.41
CA ALA A 125 -6.13 -8.56 18.65
C ALA A 125 -5.17 -9.71 19.00
N ILE A 126 -3.91 -9.39 19.29
CA ILE A 126 -2.95 -10.42 19.70
C ILE A 126 -3.22 -10.87 21.16
N PRO A 127 -2.79 -12.08 21.56
CA PRO A 127 -2.89 -12.52 22.95
C PRO A 127 -2.24 -11.53 23.92
N LYS A 128 -2.89 -11.27 25.06
CA LYS A 128 -2.42 -10.28 26.05
C LYS A 128 -1.04 -10.61 26.63
N GLU A 129 -0.74 -11.89 26.77
CA GLU A 129 0.55 -12.38 27.22
C GLU A 129 1.66 -12.08 26.20
N LEU A 130 1.33 -12.06 24.91
CA LEU A 130 2.24 -11.70 23.84
C LEU A 130 2.40 -10.18 23.74
N GLU A 131 1.31 -9.42 23.82
CA GLU A 131 1.31 -7.95 23.87
C GLU A 131 2.27 -7.39 24.94
N ALA A 132 2.29 -8.01 26.13
CA ALA A 132 3.17 -7.64 27.23
C ALA A 132 4.68 -7.84 26.93
N GLN A 133 5.02 -8.65 25.92
CA GLN A 133 6.40 -8.96 25.53
C GLN A 133 6.88 -8.11 24.33
N VAL A 134 5.96 -7.56 23.53
CA VAL A 134 6.29 -6.73 22.35
C VAL A 134 7.11 -5.51 22.77
N LYS A 135 8.20 -5.25 22.06
CA LYS A 135 9.16 -4.17 22.38
C LYS A 135 9.01 -2.95 21.47
N GLY A 136 9.49 -1.81 21.95
CA GLY A 136 9.52 -0.56 21.19
C GLY A 136 8.19 0.20 21.17
N GLY A 137 8.12 1.26 20.37
CA GLY A 137 6.98 2.18 20.34
C GLY A 137 6.71 2.89 21.67
N PHE A 138 5.61 3.66 21.71
CA PHE A 138 5.14 4.35 22.91
C PHE A 138 3.68 4.00 23.22
N ASP A 139 3.35 4.03 24.51
CA ASP A 139 2.01 3.67 25.00
C ASP A 139 0.96 4.71 24.62
N VAL A 140 -0.21 4.22 24.23
CA VAL A 140 -1.40 5.02 23.95
C VAL A 140 -2.63 4.25 24.43
N ASP A 141 -3.65 4.99 24.88
CA ASP A 141 -4.94 4.38 25.18
C ASP A 141 -5.60 3.92 23.87
N PHE A 142 -5.79 2.61 23.75
CA PHE A 142 -6.45 1.99 22.61
C PHE A 142 -7.25 0.76 23.07
N ALA A 143 -8.58 0.89 23.07
CA ALA A 143 -9.49 -0.05 23.71
C ALA A 143 -9.42 -1.50 23.18
N PRO A 144 -9.20 -1.75 21.87
CA PRO A 144 -9.03 -3.12 21.36
C PRO A 144 -7.85 -3.89 21.94
N GLY A 145 -6.86 -3.19 22.52
CA GLY A 145 -5.54 -3.75 22.75
C GLY A 145 -4.69 -3.73 21.47
N MET A 146 -3.47 -4.24 21.57
CA MET A 146 -2.58 -4.30 20.41
C MET A 146 -3.14 -5.25 19.34
N LEU A 147 -3.19 -4.76 18.10
CA LEU A 147 -3.58 -5.55 16.94
C LEU A 147 -2.35 -6.18 16.26
N GLY A 148 -2.53 -7.38 15.77
CA GLY A 148 -1.65 -8.06 14.83
C GLY A 148 -2.30 -8.11 13.45
N ASP A 149 -1.53 -8.57 12.46
CA ASP A 149 -1.99 -8.66 11.07
C ASP A 149 -2.30 -10.11 10.70
N VAL A 150 -3.42 -10.31 10.03
CA VAL A 150 -3.89 -11.60 9.52
C VAL A 150 -4.03 -11.52 8.01
N VAL A 151 -3.43 -12.47 7.30
CA VAL A 151 -3.74 -12.70 5.89
C VAL A 151 -4.75 -13.84 5.81
N ARG A 152 -5.97 -13.54 5.35
CA ARG A 152 -7.05 -14.52 5.17
C ARG A 152 -7.26 -14.79 3.69
N GLU A 153 -7.30 -16.05 3.30
CA GLU A 153 -7.76 -16.46 1.98
C GLU A 153 -9.26 -16.78 2.03
N VAL A 154 -10.04 -16.18 1.13
CA VAL A 154 -11.47 -16.45 0.98
C VAL A 154 -11.81 -16.92 -0.42
N THR A 155 -12.79 -17.81 -0.52
CA THR A 155 -13.38 -18.21 -1.81
C THR A 155 -14.22 -17.08 -2.42
N PRO A 156 -14.60 -17.17 -3.71
CA PRO A 156 -15.57 -16.24 -4.30
C PRO A 156 -16.90 -16.16 -3.53
N ASP A 157 -17.30 -17.22 -2.84
CA ASP A 157 -18.52 -17.25 -2.03
C ASP A 157 -18.32 -16.65 -0.61
N GLY A 158 -17.09 -16.22 -0.29
CA GLY A 158 -16.73 -15.58 0.97
C GLY A 158 -16.38 -16.56 2.10
N GLU A 159 -16.21 -17.84 1.79
CA GLU A 159 -15.79 -18.84 2.78
C GLU A 159 -14.29 -18.76 3.04
N THR A 160 -13.87 -18.78 4.32
CA THR A 160 -12.45 -18.81 4.69
C THR A 160 -11.83 -20.15 4.33
N VAL A 161 -10.74 -20.11 3.56
CA VAL A 161 -9.91 -21.27 3.20
C VAL A 161 -8.78 -21.46 4.21
N SER A 162 -8.09 -20.38 4.54
CA SER A 162 -6.96 -20.37 5.47
C SER A 162 -6.71 -18.99 6.06
N GLU A 163 -6.02 -18.96 7.19
CA GLU A 163 -5.53 -17.74 7.82
C GLU A 163 -4.07 -17.90 8.20
N TRP A 164 -3.28 -16.86 7.96
CA TRP A 164 -1.93 -16.72 8.46
C TRP A 164 -1.88 -15.54 9.41
N ARG A 165 -1.50 -15.79 10.67
CA ARG A 165 -1.42 -14.79 11.73
C ARG A 165 0.04 -14.38 11.90
N SER A 166 0.37 -13.12 11.65
CA SER A 166 1.77 -12.67 11.61
C SER A 166 2.52 -12.97 12.91
N TRP A 167 1.86 -12.77 14.06
CA TRP A 167 2.44 -12.94 15.39
C TRP A 167 2.78 -14.38 15.77
N GLU A 168 2.35 -15.39 15.00
CA GLU A 168 2.79 -16.78 15.18
C GLU A 168 4.20 -17.02 14.64
N TYR A 169 4.70 -16.11 13.79
CA TYR A 169 5.97 -16.22 13.07
C TYR A 169 6.93 -15.04 13.31
N LEU A 170 6.56 -14.09 14.17
CA LEU A 170 7.39 -12.93 14.55
C LEU A 170 8.15 -13.20 15.86
N ASP A 171 9.33 -12.59 16.01
CA ASP A 171 10.14 -12.62 17.24
C ASP A 171 10.11 -11.25 17.92
N VAL A 172 9.61 -11.19 19.16
CA VAL A 172 9.54 -9.96 19.98
C VAL A 172 10.89 -9.28 20.23
N ASN A 173 12.01 -9.97 20.01
CA ASN A 173 13.37 -9.45 20.13
C ASN A 173 13.93 -8.90 18.83
N GLU A 174 13.37 -9.27 17.69
CA GLU A 174 13.81 -8.82 16.37
C GLU A 174 12.84 -7.81 15.76
N ASP A 175 11.54 -8.10 15.84
CA ASP A 175 10.45 -7.34 15.23
C ASP A 175 10.00 -6.21 16.17
N ILE A 176 10.91 -5.27 16.41
CA ILE A 176 10.76 -4.17 17.37
C ILE A 176 10.05 -2.99 16.72
N ILE A 177 9.02 -2.45 17.40
CA ILE A 177 8.29 -1.27 16.95
C ILE A 177 9.20 -0.03 16.99
N GLY A 178 9.22 0.76 15.92
CA GLY A 178 9.94 2.04 15.87
C GLY A 178 9.57 2.97 17.05
N PRO A 179 10.53 3.64 17.71
CA PRO A 179 10.31 4.32 18.99
C PRO A 179 9.34 5.50 18.92
N LEU A 180 9.10 6.07 17.74
CA LEU A 180 8.14 7.17 17.53
C LEU A 180 6.79 6.69 16.99
N SER A 181 6.50 5.39 17.12
CA SER A 181 5.25 4.79 16.67
C SER A 181 4.37 4.37 17.86
N PRO A 182 3.05 4.59 17.79
CA PRO A 182 2.13 4.19 18.86
C PRO A 182 1.95 2.67 18.87
N ARG A 183 1.79 2.09 20.06
CA ARG A 183 1.60 0.64 20.27
C ARG A 183 0.18 0.14 20.02
N ARG A 184 -0.53 0.68 19.01
CA ARG A 184 -1.89 0.20 18.63
C ARG A 184 -1.84 -1.07 17.81
N GLU A 185 -0.80 -1.22 17.01
CA GLU A 185 -0.55 -2.35 16.11
C GLU A 185 0.89 -2.80 16.35
N TRP A 186 1.18 -4.10 16.26
CA TRP A 186 2.55 -4.57 16.33
C TRP A 186 3.29 -4.19 15.04
N THR A 187 2.76 -4.60 13.89
CA THR A 187 3.51 -4.54 12.63
C THR A 187 2.96 -3.54 11.62
N HIS A 188 1.64 -3.30 11.61
CA HIS A 188 0.95 -2.44 10.64
C HIS A 188 1.28 -2.90 9.21
N ALA A 189 0.80 -4.10 8.89
CA ALA A 189 0.97 -4.64 7.55
C ALA A 189 0.29 -3.72 6.54
N ASN A 190 1.00 -3.40 5.47
CA ASN A 190 0.53 -2.49 4.44
C ASN A 190 0.63 -3.04 3.02
N CYS A 191 1.00 -4.32 2.89
CA CYS A 191 1.09 -5.02 1.62
C CYS A 191 0.88 -6.52 1.82
N VAL A 192 0.12 -7.13 0.91
CA VAL A 192 0.14 -8.57 0.65
C VAL A 192 0.13 -8.78 -0.86
N ASN A 193 1.30 -9.11 -1.41
CA ASN A 193 1.48 -9.49 -2.81
C ASN A 193 1.84 -10.97 -2.92
N LEU A 194 1.91 -11.47 -4.15
CA LEU A 194 2.35 -12.83 -4.44
C LEU A 194 3.66 -12.86 -5.24
N THR A 195 4.51 -13.83 -4.93
CA THR A 195 5.62 -14.22 -5.81
C THR A 195 5.09 -15.10 -6.96
N PRO A 196 5.87 -15.33 -8.03
CA PRO A 196 5.49 -16.24 -9.11
C PRO A 196 5.22 -17.68 -8.66
N ASP A 197 5.84 -18.11 -7.56
CA ASP A 197 5.62 -19.43 -6.94
C ASP A 197 4.38 -19.46 -6.05
N GLY A 198 3.72 -18.30 -5.89
CA GLY A 198 2.53 -18.13 -5.09
C GLY A 198 2.80 -17.93 -3.60
N ASP A 199 4.03 -17.65 -3.17
CA ASP A 199 4.33 -17.26 -1.78
C ASP A 199 3.86 -15.83 -1.49
N MET A 200 3.57 -15.50 -0.23
CA MET A 200 3.17 -14.14 0.14
C MET A 200 4.40 -13.23 0.26
N LEU A 201 4.34 -12.06 -0.36
CA LEU A 201 5.28 -10.96 -0.17
C LEU A 201 4.61 -9.89 0.70
N VAL A 202 5.09 -9.75 1.93
CA VAL A 202 4.47 -8.88 2.96
C VAL A 202 5.37 -7.71 3.33
N SER A 203 4.75 -6.64 3.84
CA SER A 203 5.46 -5.46 4.37
C SER A 203 4.84 -5.00 5.68
N PHE A 204 5.69 -4.83 6.69
CA PHE A 204 5.36 -4.32 8.02
C PHE A 204 5.99 -2.95 8.22
N ARG A 205 5.14 -1.94 8.29
CA ARG A 205 5.56 -0.55 8.33
C ARG A 205 6.26 -0.19 9.64
N LEU A 206 5.77 -0.70 10.78
CA LEU A 206 6.25 -0.23 12.11
C LEU A 206 7.56 -0.88 12.55
N THR A 207 7.87 -2.06 12.02
CA THR A 207 9.15 -2.76 12.24
C THR A 207 10.12 -2.55 11.07
N SER A 208 9.71 -1.80 10.04
CA SER A 208 10.47 -1.55 8.81
C SER A 208 10.99 -2.83 8.15
N THR A 209 10.11 -3.81 8.01
CA THR A 209 10.44 -5.17 7.57
C THR A 209 9.61 -5.57 6.37
N VAL A 210 10.25 -6.21 5.38
CA VAL A 210 9.60 -6.94 4.29
C VAL A 210 9.96 -8.42 4.39
N GLY A 211 9.10 -9.30 3.90
CA GLY A 211 9.36 -10.73 3.96
C GLY A 211 8.64 -11.52 2.87
N ILE A 212 9.22 -12.67 2.52
CA ILE A 212 8.60 -13.69 1.68
C ILE A 212 8.20 -14.84 2.60
N VAL A 213 6.90 -15.10 2.67
CA VAL A 213 6.30 -16.12 3.53
C VAL A 213 5.85 -17.29 2.67
N ASP A 214 6.35 -18.48 2.99
CA ASP A 214 5.87 -19.73 2.43
C ASP A 214 4.40 -19.94 2.81
N ARG A 215 3.48 -19.93 1.85
CA ARG A 215 2.04 -20.03 2.18
C ARG A 215 1.63 -21.38 2.77
N ALA A 216 2.38 -22.44 2.51
CA ALA A 216 2.03 -23.78 2.99
C ALA A 216 2.37 -23.96 4.47
N SER A 217 3.51 -23.44 4.91
CA SER A 217 4.01 -23.57 6.29
C SER A 217 3.79 -22.33 7.14
N GLY A 218 3.63 -21.16 6.52
CA GLY A 218 3.61 -19.84 7.16
C GLY A 218 4.98 -19.30 7.56
N GLU A 219 6.06 -20.04 7.31
CA GLU A 219 7.42 -19.64 7.66
C GLU A 219 7.99 -18.59 6.70
N TYR A 220 8.86 -17.71 7.21
CA TYR A 220 9.60 -16.79 6.35
C TYR A 220 10.70 -17.53 5.59
N LYS A 221 10.61 -17.54 4.25
CA LYS A 221 11.73 -17.88 3.36
C LYS A 221 12.80 -16.79 3.36
N TRP A 222 12.37 -15.56 3.59
CA TRP A 222 13.22 -14.38 3.65
C TRP A 222 12.55 -13.29 4.50
N LYS A 223 13.34 -12.58 5.32
CA LYS A 223 12.92 -11.43 6.13
C LYS A 223 14.07 -10.41 6.13
N TRP A 224 13.81 -9.15 5.80
CA TRP A 224 14.84 -8.11 5.64
C TRP A 224 14.26 -6.71 5.90
N GLY A 225 15.13 -5.75 6.23
CA GLY A 225 14.75 -4.33 6.24
C GLY A 225 15.25 -3.51 7.44
N PRO A 226 15.16 -3.99 8.69
CA PRO A 226 15.55 -3.19 9.86
C PRO A 226 16.96 -2.60 9.73
N GLY A 227 17.06 -1.27 9.81
CA GLY A 227 18.31 -0.52 9.65
C GLY A 227 18.61 -0.08 8.21
N GLU A 228 18.04 -0.75 7.22
CA GLU A 228 18.22 -0.46 5.79
C GLU A 228 17.07 0.39 5.22
N ILE A 229 15.83 0.01 5.51
CA ILE A 229 14.60 0.72 5.09
C ILE A 229 13.82 1.22 6.29
N TYR A 230 12.90 2.16 6.05
CA TYR A 230 12.14 2.80 7.12
C TYR A 230 10.70 3.08 6.68
N HIS A 231 9.74 2.42 7.33
CA HIS A 231 8.30 2.59 7.09
C HIS A 231 7.87 2.39 5.63
N GLN A 232 8.50 1.46 4.92
CA GLN A 232 8.30 1.15 3.50
C GLN A 232 6.88 0.70 3.15
N HIS A 233 6.55 0.74 1.86
CA HIS A 233 5.29 0.27 1.29
C HIS A 233 5.51 -0.52 -0.01
N HIS A 234 4.51 -1.32 -0.35
CA HIS A 234 4.30 -1.92 -1.67
C HIS A 234 5.50 -2.70 -2.24
N PRO A 235 6.07 -3.68 -1.51
CA PRO A 235 6.99 -4.63 -2.13
C PRO A 235 6.28 -5.42 -3.23
N THR A 236 6.88 -5.48 -4.41
CA THR A 236 6.46 -6.26 -5.57
C THR A 236 7.61 -7.13 -6.06
N TRP A 237 7.28 -8.30 -6.60
CA TRP A 237 8.28 -9.16 -7.23
C TRP A 237 8.62 -8.65 -8.62
N VAL A 238 9.91 -8.63 -8.98
CA VAL A 238 10.37 -8.22 -10.31
C VAL A 238 11.36 -9.24 -10.91
N ASP A 239 11.55 -9.16 -12.22
CA ASP A 239 12.41 -10.05 -12.99
C ASP A 239 13.82 -10.20 -12.39
N GLY A 240 14.33 -11.43 -12.42
CA GLY A 240 15.62 -11.78 -11.83
C GLY A 240 15.56 -12.01 -10.32
N GLY A 241 14.36 -12.25 -9.78
CA GLY A 241 14.16 -12.72 -8.41
C GLY A 241 14.36 -11.64 -7.36
N ARG A 242 14.10 -10.38 -7.71
CA ARG A 242 14.30 -9.22 -6.83
C ARG A 242 12.96 -8.69 -6.32
N VAL A 243 13.03 -7.90 -5.26
CA VAL A 243 11.89 -7.20 -4.66
C VAL A 243 12.05 -5.70 -4.88
N LEU A 244 11.11 -5.09 -5.62
CA LEU A 244 10.98 -3.64 -5.78
C LEU A 244 10.08 -3.11 -4.68
N LEU A 245 10.47 -2.03 -3.99
CA LEU A 245 9.64 -1.44 -2.94
C LEU A 245 9.84 0.08 -2.82
N PHE A 246 8.86 0.75 -2.23
CA PHE A 246 8.93 2.17 -1.89
C PHE A 246 9.39 2.33 -0.44
N ASP A 247 10.64 2.76 -0.22
CA ASP A 247 11.17 3.10 1.11
C ASP A 247 10.80 4.54 1.43
N ASN A 248 9.80 4.71 2.30
CA ASN A 248 9.30 6.04 2.68
C ASN A 248 10.36 6.87 3.41
N GLY A 249 11.26 6.22 4.16
CA GLY A 249 12.34 6.87 4.89
C GLY A 249 11.90 7.63 6.15
N ALA A 250 10.65 7.47 6.59
CA ALA A 250 10.16 8.13 7.79
C ALA A 250 10.88 7.58 9.03
N GLN A 251 11.31 8.44 9.95
CA GLN A 251 12.06 8.07 11.16
C GLN A 251 13.47 7.49 10.90
N ARG A 252 14.01 7.60 9.68
CA ARG A 252 15.38 7.16 9.40
C ARG A 252 16.40 8.02 10.17
N PRO A 253 17.59 7.50 10.50
CA PRO A 253 18.67 8.32 11.03
C PRO A 253 19.05 9.46 10.08
N GLY A 254 18.94 10.71 10.54
CA GLY A 254 19.29 11.91 9.78
C GLY A 254 18.11 12.55 9.07
N VAL A 255 18.34 13.03 7.84
CA VAL A 255 17.30 13.69 7.03
C VAL A 255 16.41 12.63 6.40
N ASN A 256 15.10 12.78 6.53
CA ASN A 256 14.14 11.89 5.86
C ASN A 256 14.04 12.24 4.37
N TYR A 257 13.99 11.20 3.55
CA TYR A 257 13.74 11.25 2.12
C TYR A 257 13.17 9.90 1.70
N SER A 258 12.45 9.86 0.57
CA SER A 258 11.99 8.60 0.01
C SER A 258 12.92 8.12 -1.10
N ARG A 259 12.92 6.81 -1.31
CA ARG A 259 13.58 6.17 -2.44
C ARG A 259 12.79 4.94 -2.86
N VAL A 260 12.93 4.58 -4.12
CA VAL A 260 12.44 3.29 -4.63
C VAL A 260 13.65 2.41 -4.84
N ILE A 261 13.66 1.23 -4.23
CA ILE A 261 14.81 0.32 -4.26
C ILE A 261 14.43 -1.04 -4.81
N GLU A 262 15.39 -1.69 -5.44
CA GLU A 262 15.35 -3.13 -5.75
C GLU A 262 16.32 -3.85 -4.81
N VAL A 263 15.84 -4.89 -4.13
CA VAL A 263 16.64 -5.72 -3.22
C VAL A 263 16.74 -7.12 -3.79
N ASP A 264 17.90 -7.75 -3.67
CA ASP A 264 18.12 -9.15 -3.99
C ASP A 264 17.99 -10.02 -2.71
N PRO A 265 16.91 -10.80 -2.55
CA PRO A 265 16.71 -11.66 -1.39
C PRO A 265 17.80 -12.72 -1.19
N ALA A 266 18.50 -13.14 -2.26
CA ALA A 266 19.56 -14.14 -2.16
C ALA A 266 20.87 -13.56 -1.61
N ARG A 267 21.06 -12.23 -1.72
CA ARG A 267 22.29 -11.53 -1.32
C ARG A 267 22.10 -10.54 -0.17
N ASN A 268 20.86 -10.16 0.13
CA ASN A 268 20.49 -9.11 1.09
C ASN A 268 21.11 -7.74 0.77
N ASP A 269 21.35 -7.44 -0.50
CA ASP A 269 21.88 -6.15 -0.94
C ASP A 269 20.89 -5.39 -1.85
N ILE A 270 21.05 -4.07 -1.84
CA ILE A 270 20.29 -3.16 -2.70
C ILE A 270 20.93 -3.18 -4.08
N TYR A 271 20.23 -3.77 -5.05
CA TYR A 271 20.65 -3.87 -6.45
C TYR A 271 20.62 -2.50 -7.15
N GLY A 272 19.59 -1.70 -6.87
CA GLY A 272 19.38 -0.42 -7.51
C GLY A 272 18.51 0.52 -6.68
N GLU A 273 18.66 1.82 -6.91
CA GLU A 273 17.96 2.87 -6.18
C GLU A 273 17.56 4.01 -7.14
N ASN A 274 16.31 4.45 -7.03
CA ASN A 274 15.83 5.72 -7.55
C ASN A 274 15.53 6.66 -6.37
N ARG A 275 16.20 7.81 -6.31
CA ARG A 275 16.02 8.83 -5.28
C ARG A 275 16.03 10.24 -5.86
N GLY A 276 15.49 11.19 -5.11
CA GLY A 276 15.60 12.61 -5.46
C GLY A 276 17.05 13.10 -5.53
N ALA A 277 17.30 14.07 -6.39
CA ALA A 277 18.57 14.79 -6.49
C ALA A 277 18.31 16.31 -6.49
N PRO A 278 18.42 17.00 -5.33
CA PRO A 278 18.80 16.50 -4.00
C PRO A 278 17.74 15.58 -3.38
N ALA A 279 18.11 14.72 -2.41
CA ALA A 279 17.21 13.71 -1.83
C ALA A 279 15.87 14.28 -1.31
N ILE A 280 15.87 15.50 -0.79
CA ILE A 280 14.68 16.18 -0.29
C ILE A 280 13.64 16.52 -1.38
N SER A 281 13.99 16.42 -2.66
CA SER A 281 13.03 16.65 -3.76
C SER A 281 12.02 15.52 -3.96
N PHE A 282 12.19 14.40 -3.24
CA PHE A 282 11.30 13.25 -3.27
C PHE A 282 11.10 12.71 -1.86
N TYR A 283 9.91 12.90 -1.29
CA TYR A 283 9.61 12.42 0.06
C TYR A 283 8.10 12.29 0.30
N SER A 284 7.67 11.05 0.49
CA SER A 284 6.35 10.68 1.00
C SER A 284 6.49 9.95 2.33
N TYR A 285 6.05 10.57 3.42
CA TYR A 285 6.24 10.05 4.78
C TYR A 285 5.38 8.81 5.11
N ASN A 286 4.38 8.51 4.28
CA ASN A 286 3.49 7.34 4.38
C ASN A 286 2.89 7.03 2.99
N ILE A 287 2.11 5.95 2.91
CA ILE A 287 1.50 5.44 1.67
C ILE A 287 2.53 5.30 0.55
N SER A 288 2.13 5.45 -0.71
CA SER A 288 2.96 5.29 -1.91
C SER A 288 3.15 3.85 -2.39
N GLY A 289 3.67 3.72 -3.61
CA GLY A 289 4.02 2.46 -4.22
C GLY A 289 4.88 2.66 -5.45
N ALA A 290 5.44 1.56 -5.95
CA ALA A 290 6.20 1.51 -7.17
C ALA A 290 5.90 0.21 -7.93
N GLU A 291 5.87 0.29 -9.25
CA GLU A 291 5.60 -0.83 -10.15
C GLU A 291 6.57 -0.80 -11.33
N ARG A 292 7.15 -1.95 -11.66
CA ARG A 292 8.04 -2.10 -12.82
C ARG A 292 7.20 -2.25 -14.08
N LEU A 293 7.42 -1.36 -15.04
CA LEU A 293 6.75 -1.39 -16.33
C LEU A 293 7.50 -2.33 -17.32
N PRO A 294 6.82 -2.87 -18.34
CA PRO A 294 7.42 -3.81 -19.29
C PRO A 294 8.60 -3.27 -20.13
N ASN A 295 8.73 -1.95 -20.29
CA ASN A 295 9.92 -1.34 -20.93
C ASN A 295 11.12 -1.23 -19.98
N GLY A 296 10.98 -1.67 -18.72
CA GLY A 296 12.01 -1.61 -17.70
C GLY A 296 12.01 -0.31 -16.87
N ASN A 297 11.15 0.66 -17.17
CA ASN A 297 10.95 1.86 -16.36
C ASN A 297 10.13 1.54 -15.11
N THR A 298 10.08 2.46 -14.14
CA THR A 298 9.27 2.30 -12.93
C THR A 298 8.22 3.39 -12.86
N LEU A 299 6.95 3.02 -12.71
CA LEU A 299 5.89 3.95 -12.33
C LEU A 299 5.89 4.08 -10.80
N ILE A 300 5.89 5.31 -10.31
CA ILE A 300 6.00 5.63 -8.90
C ILE A 300 4.81 6.49 -8.49
N CYS A 301 4.11 6.07 -7.44
CA CYS A 301 3.10 6.87 -6.76
C CYS A 301 3.72 7.48 -5.50
N GLU A 302 4.00 8.78 -5.52
CA GLU A 302 4.33 9.57 -4.33
C GLU A 302 3.02 10.03 -3.68
N GLY A 303 2.47 9.17 -2.82
CA GLY A 303 1.08 9.26 -2.42
C GLY A 303 0.73 10.47 -1.55
N ALA A 304 1.56 10.82 -0.56
CA ALA A 304 1.25 11.91 0.36
C ALA A 304 1.08 13.29 -0.32
N PRO A 305 1.93 13.68 -1.28
CA PRO A 305 1.70 14.88 -2.08
C PRO A 305 0.79 14.66 -3.30
N GLY A 306 0.46 13.40 -3.67
CA GLY A 306 -0.43 13.08 -4.78
C GLY A 306 0.22 13.21 -6.15
N ARG A 307 1.51 12.84 -6.27
CA ARG A 307 2.27 12.87 -7.53
C ARG A 307 2.48 11.46 -8.05
N LEU A 308 2.27 11.25 -9.34
CA LEU A 308 2.56 10.02 -10.07
C LEU A 308 3.63 10.34 -11.11
N PHE A 309 4.64 9.48 -11.26
CA PHE A 309 5.68 9.71 -12.26
C PHE A 309 6.36 8.43 -12.71
N GLU A 310 6.76 8.39 -13.98
CA GLU A 310 7.53 7.29 -14.58
C GLU A 310 9.00 7.69 -14.63
N VAL A 311 9.88 6.80 -14.15
CA VAL A 311 11.33 6.97 -14.22
C VAL A 311 12.00 5.90 -15.06
N THR A 312 12.98 6.30 -15.86
CA THR A 312 13.83 5.34 -16.58
C THR A 312 14.76 4.59 -15.62
N GLN A 313 15.39 3.51 -16.10
CA GLN A 313 16.44 2.82 -15.36
C GLN A 313 17.65 3.70 -14.99
N ARG A 314 17.80 4.86 -15.64
CA ARG A 314 18.84 5.85 -15.34
C ARG A 314 18.38 6.93 -14.34
N GLY A 315 17.14 6.85 -13.86
CA GLY A 315 16.56 7.81 -12.92
C GLY A 315 16.01 9.09 -13.58
N GLU A 316 15.80 9.09 -14.90
CA GLU A 316 15.21 10.24 -15.60
C GLU A 316 13.69 10.17 -15.53
N ILE A 317 13.04 11.25 -15.06
CA ILE A 317 11.57 11.35 -15.09
C ILE A 317 11.15 11.63 -16.54
N VAL A 318 10.34 10.74 -17.09
CA VAL A 318 9.88 10.80 -18.50
C VAL A 318 8.38 11.05 -18.62
N TRP A 319 7.63 10.79 -17.55
CA TRP A 319 6.23 11.16 -17.42
C TRP A 319 5.96 11.62 -15.98
N GLU A 320 5.15 12.65 -15.81
CA GLU A 320 4.78 13.18 -14.50
C GLU A 320 3.36 13.74 -14.51
N TYR A 321 2.59 13.36 -13.51
CA TYR A 321 1.22 13.80 -13.30
C TYR A 321 0.99 14.15 -11.83
N ILE A 322 0.31 15.26 -11.58
CA ILE A 322 -0.11 15.66 -10.24
C ILE A 322 -1.61 15.52 -10.15
N ASN A 323 -2.07 14.72 -9.19
CA ASN A 323 -3.49 14.47 -8.98
C ASN A 323 -4.26 15.79 -8.76
N PRO A 324 -5.23 16.16 -9.61
CA PRO A 324 -6.06 17.35 -9.43
C PRO A 324 -7.16 17.16 -8.38
N TYR A 325 -7.49 15.91 -8.04
CA TYR A 325 -8.55 15.56 -7.12
C TYR A 325 -7.99 15.49 -5.70
N PHE A 326 -7.87 16.65 -5.06
CA PHE A 326 -7.55 16.72 -3.64
C PHE A 326 -8.81 16.61 -2.80
N VAL A 327 -8.73 15.85 -1.72
CA VAL A 327 -9.76 15.93 -0.68
C VAL A 327 -9.43 17.13 0.20
N TYR A 328 -10.01 18.28 -0.16
CA TYR A 328 -9.89 19.52 0.61
C TYR A 328 -10.77 19.43 1.85
N GLY A 329 -10.12 19.51 3.02
CA GLY A 329 -10.78 19.45 4.31
C GLY A 329 -11.04 18.00 4.74
N ARG A 330 -10.77 17.74 6.04
CA ARG A 330 -11.04 16.52 6.83
C ARG A 330 -9.82 15.67 7.19
N MET A 331 -8.99 16.22 8.06
CA MET A 331 -8.46 15.38 9.15
C MET A 331 -9.51 15.11 10.25
N THR A 332 -10.78 15.54 10.08
CA THR A 332 -11.94 15.34 10.98
C THR A 332 -13.27 15.54 10.19
N GLY A 333 -14.32 14.72 10.39
CA GLY A 333 -15.57 14.57 9.57
C GLY A 333 -16.54 15.77 9.32
N GLY A 334 -17.72 15.53 8.67
CA GLY A 334 -18.76 16.50 8.13
C GLY A 334 -18.82 17.10 6.64
N ASP A 335 -19.02 16.32 5.57
CA ASP A 335 -19.23 16.71 4.14
C ASP A 335 -18.30 17.67 3.34
N GLY A 336 -18.42 17.57 2.01
CA GLY A 336 -17.55 18.14 0.98
C GLY A 336 -17.94 19.54 0.49
N MET A 337 -17.13 20.07 -0.43
CA MET A 337 -17.47 21.25 -1.22
C MET A 337 -17.22 20.92 -2.69
N GLU A 338 -18.31 20.84 -3.44
CA GLU A 338 -18.32 21.00 -4.89
C GLU A 338 -17.83 22.41 -5.23
N ASN A 339 -16.93 22.51 -6.22
CA ASN A 339 -16.90 23.57 -7.21
C ASN A 339 -16.14 23.07 -8.45
#